data_AF-A0A1D1VW23-F1
#
_entry.id   AF-A0A1D1VW23-F1
#
_cell.length_a   1.000
_cell.length_b   1.000
_cell.length_c   1.000
_cell.angle_alpha   90.00
_cell.angle_beta   90.00
_cell.angle_gamma   90.00
#
_symmetry.space_group_name_H-M   'P 1'
#
loop_
_entity.id
_entity.type
_entity.pdbx_description
1 polymer ?
#
loop_
_entity_poly.entity_id
_entity_poly.type
_entity_poly.pdbx_seq_one_letter_code
_entity_poly.pdbx_strand_id
1 'polypeptide(L)'
;LIFMMASSKLKTAAEVSRELMDSALYAVKKSGVSKKLAAKLFGVSRTTLGRRLQNPRPERHGGRTKFPAQVEDELVDLLTSCCIMGIPLN
;
A
#
# COMPACT_ATOMS: atom_id res chain seq x y z
N LEU A 1 -22.07 1.76 -32.51
CA LEU A 1 -21.03 2.30 -31.60
C LEU A 1 -21.24 1.69 -30.22
N ILE A 2 -20.38 0.77 -29.80
CA ILE A 2 -20.43 0.23 -28.43
C ILE A 2 -19.67 1.22 -27.54
N PHE A 3 -20.37 1.84 -26.60
CA PHE A 3 -19.77 2.69 -25.57
C PHE A 3 -18.89 1.80 -24.69
N MET A 4 -17.58 1.84 -24.89
CA MET A 4 -16.62 1.30 -23.91
C MET A 4 -16.79 2.14 -22.63
N MET A 5 -17.56 1.63 -21.66
CA MET A 5 -17.48 2.13 -20.29
C MET A 5 -16.08 1.81 -19.81
N ALA A 6 -15.19 2.81 -19.85
CA ALA A 6 -13.92 2.73 -19.16
C ALA A 6 -14.23 2.57 -17.66
N SER A 7 -14.25 1.33 -17.18
CA SER A 7 -14.33 1.05 -15.76
C SER A 7 -13.04 1.59 -15.14
N SER A 8 -13.13 2.72 -14.45
CA SER A 8 -12.03 3.27 -13.66
C SER A 8 -11.68 2.24 -12.61
N LYS A 9 -10.60 1.48 -12.83
CA LYS A 9 -10.15 0.45 -11.90
C LYS A 9 -9.91 1.12 -10.55
N LEU A 10 -10.74 0.79 -9.56
CA LEU A 10 -10.60 1.30 -8.21
C LEU A 10 -9.24 0.83 -7.67
N LYS A 11 -8.47 1.78 -7.12
CA LYS A 11 -7.21 1.46 -6.45
C LYS A 11 -7.52 1.00 -5.03
N THR A 12 -6.82 -0.05 -4.61
CA THR A 12 -6.84 -0.49 -3.22
C THR A 12 -6.18 0.56 -2.33
N ALA A 13 -6.54 0.60 -1.04
CA ALA A 13 -5.89 1.48 -0.07
C ALA A 13 -4.37 1.24 -0.01
N ALA A 14 -3.93 -0.01 -0.21
CA ALA A 14 -2.52 -0.37 -0.24
C ALA A 14 -1.77 0.22 -1.45
N GLU A 15 -2.40 0.25 -2.63
CA GLU A 15 -1.85 0.87 -3.84
C GLU A 15 -1.73 2.39 -3.65
N VAL A 16 -2.81 3.04 -3.19
CA VAL A 16 -2.80 4.50 -2.93
C VAL A 16 -1.74 4.85 -1.90
N SER A 17 -1.64 4.09 -0.80
CA SER A 17 -0.62 4.30 0.23
C SER A 17 0.80 4.15 -0.33
N ARG A 18 1.03 3.21 -1.24
CA ARG A 18 2.32 3.01 -1.90
C ARG A 18 2.68 4.18 -2.81
N GLU A 19 1.75 4.61 -3.66
CA GLU A 19 1.96 5.73 -4.59
C GLU A 19 2.26 7.04 -3.87
N LEU A 20 1.54 7.36 -2.79
CA LEU A 20 1.80 8.54 -1.96
C LEU A 20 3.21 8.50 -1.37
N MET A 21 3.63 7.33 -0.92
CA MET A 21 4.97 7.14 -0.36
C MET A 21 6.07 7.29 -1.41
N ASP A 22 5.87 6.74 -2.60
CA ASP A 22 6.82 6.85 -3.71
C ASP A 22 6.94 8.30 -4.20
N SER A 23 5.82 9.03 -4.24
CA SER A 23 5.80 10.47 -4.56
C SER A 23 6.57 11.30 -3.53
N ALA A 24 6.40 11.00 -2.25
CA ALA A 24 7.13 11.64 -1.16
C ALA A 24 8.65 11.36 -1.24
N LEU A 25 9.03 10.11 -1.54
CA LEU A 25 10.43 9.72 -1.72
C LEU A 25 11.06 10.44 -2.92
N TYR A 26 10.33 10.54 -4.04
CA TYR A 26 10.78 11.26 -5.22
C TYR A 26 11.01 12.75 -4.92
N ALA A 27 10.05 13.42 -4.26
CA ALA A 27 10.17 14.83 -3.93
C ALA A 27 11.42 15.14 -3.07
N VAL A 28 11.75 14.25 -2.12
CA VAL A 28 12.96 14.40 -1.30
C VAL A 28 14.23 14.11 -2.10
N LYS A 29 14.27 13.01 -2.87
CA LYS A 29 15.50 12.55 -3.54
C LYS A 29 15.82 13.30 -4.83
N LYS A 30 14.80 13.76 -5.56
CA LYS A 30 14.94 14.34 -6.91
C LYS A 30 14.63 15.82 -6.95
N SER A 31 13.63 16.27 -6.18
CA SER A 31 13.21 17.68 -6.17
C SER A 31 13.83 18.49 -5.02
N GLY A 32 14.66 17.88 -4.16
CA GLY A 32 15.35 18.57 -3.06
C GLY A 32 14.44 19.06 -1.93
N VAL A 33 13.19 18.60 -1.89
CA VAL A 33 12.20 19.03 -0.89
C VAL A 33 12.57 18.47 0.49
N SER A 34 12.42 19.27 1.55
CA SER A 34 12.66 18.79 2.90
C SER A 34 11.72 17.64 3.28
N LYS A 35 12.20 16.68 4.08
CA LYS A 35 11.38 15.53 4.54
C LYS A 35 10.08 15.97 5.22
N LYS A 36 10.12 17.08 5.99
CA LYS A 36 8.95 17.62 6.69
C LYS A 36 7.90 18.12 5.69
N LEU A 37 8.32 18.84 4.67
CA LEU A 37 7.42 19.37 3.65
C LEU A 37 6.86 18.26 2.77
N ALA A 38 7.70 17.32 2.30
CA ALA A 38 7.24 16.18 1.51
C ALA A 38 6.22 15.32 2.28
N ALA A 39 6.48 15.01 3.55
CA ALA A 39 5.55 14.27 4.40
C ALA A 39 4.18 14.97 4.50
N LYS A 40 4.17 16.29 4.66
CA LYS A 40 2.93 17.09 4.70
C LYS A 40 2.19 17.09 3.36
N LEU A 41 2.92 17.28 2.24
CA LEU A 41 2.33 17.38 0.90
C LEU A 41 1.64 16.07 0.47
N PHE A 42 2.25 14.93 0.79
CA PHE A 42 1.75 13.62 0.35
C PHE A 42 1.01 12.85 1.44
N GLY A 43 0.75 13.46 2.60
CA GLY A 43 -0.02 12.85 3.67
C GLY A 43 0.62 11.59 4.27
N VAL A 44 1.96 11.48 4.24
CA VAL A 44 2.69 10.32 4.79
C VAL A 44 3.39 10.67 6.10
N SER A 45 3.59 9.68 6.97
CA SER A 45 4.36 9.89 8.19
C SER A 45 5.81 10.27 7.88
N ARG A 46 6.27 11.36 8.51
CA ARG A 46 7.67 11.81 8.42
C ARG A 46 8.67 10.73 8.86
N THR A 47 8.34 9.98 9.92
CA THR A 47 9.22 8.93 10.45
C THR A 47 9.32 7.76 9.46
N THR A 48 8.20 7.32 8.91
CA THR A 48 8.16 6.28 7.89
C THR A 48 8.91 6.71 6.62
N LEU A 49 8.73 7.96 6.19
CA LEU A 49 9.46 8.52 5.04
C LEU A 49 10.97 8.52 5.30
N GLY A 50 11.38 8.94 6.50
CA GLY A 50 12.78 8.87 6.94
C GLY A 50 13.37 7.47 6.85
N ARG A 51 12.65 6.46 7.36
CA ARG A 51 13.07 5.05 7.28
C ARG A 51 13.17 4.56 5.83
N ARG A 52 12.19 4.90 4.98
CA ARG A 52 12.21 4.48 3.56
C ARG A 52 13.26 5.18 2.71
N LEU A 53 13.72 6.37 3.10
CA LEU A 53 14.86 7.01 2.44
C LEU A 53 16.15 6.19 2.63
N GLN A 54 16.33 5.60 3.81
CA GLN A 54 17.48 4.74 4.16
C GLN A 54 17.32 3.33 3.59
N ASN A 55 16.13 2.74 3.72
CA ASN A 55 15.80 1.43 3.17
C ASN A 55 14.50 1.50 2.36
N PRO A 56 14.57 1.64 1.02
CA PRO A 56 13.38 1.84 0.16
C PRO A 56 12.36 0.72 0.22
N ARG A 57 12.82 -0.52 0.43
CA ARG A 57 11.99 -1.72 0.53
C ARG A 57 12.35 -2.43 1.83
N PRO A 58 11.88 -1.92 2.98
CA PRO A 58 12.11 -2.61 4.23
C PRO A 58 11.44 -3.98 4.16
N GLU A 59 12.14 -5.01 4.63
CA GLU A 59 11.53 -6.30 4.86
C GLU A 59 10.32 -6.11 5.78
N ARG A 60 9.31 -6.98 5.60
CA ARG A 60 8.15 -6.98 6.48
C ARG A 60 8.62 -7.20 7.91
N HIS A 61 8.57 -6.14 8.71
CA HIS A 61 8.71 -6.24 10.17
C HIS A 61 7.36 -6.68 10.73
N GLY A 62 7.14 -7.99 10.74
CA GLY A 62 6.05 -8.65 11.42
C GLY A 62 6.56 -10.01 11.89
N GLY A 63 6.30 -10.35 13.15
CA GLY A 63 6.50 -11.72 13.61
C GLY A 63 5.67 -12.68 12.75
N ARG A 64 6.07 -13.94 12.69
CA ARG A 64 5.24 -14.96 12.03
C ARG A 64 3.83 -14.97 12.61
N THR A 65 2.91 -15.31 11.73
CA THR A 65 1.67 -16.03 12.03
C THR A 65 1.67 -16.75 13.38
N LYS A 66 0.65 -16.63 14.25
CA LYS A 66 0.36 -17.72 15.19
C LYS A 66 -0.14 -18.97 14.45
N PHE A 67 -0.56 -18.80 13.21
CA PHE A 67 -1.00 -19.86 12.33
C PHE A 67 0.18 -20.56 11.63
N PRO A 68 0.07 -21.87 11.35
CA PRO A 68 0.89 -22.52 10.34
C PRO A 68 0.69 -21.84 8.97
N ALA A 69 1.73 -21.80 8.15
CA ALA A 69 1.69 -21.13 6.84
C ALA A 69 0.53 -21.62 5.95
N GLN A 70 0.26 -22.93 5.94
CA GLN A 70 -0.85 -23.52 5.18
C GLN A 70 -2.22 -22.94 5.60
N VAL A 71 -2.43 -22.74 6.89
CA VAL A 71 -3.69 -22.18 7.42
C VAL A 71 -3.81 -20.69 7.08
N GLU A 72 -2.69 -19.96 7.02
CA GLU A 72 -2.70 -18.58 6.54
C GLU A 72 -3.11 -18.50 5.07
N ASP A 73 -2.55 -19.36 4.21
CA ASP A 73 -2.86 -19.38 2.78
C ASP A 73 -4.34 -19.73 2.54
N GLU A 74 -4.84 -20.78 3.20
CA GLU A 74 -6.27 -21.16 3.14
C GLU A 74 -7.20 -20.04 3.61
N LEU A 75 -6.82 -19.32 4.67
CA LEU A 75 -7.59 -18.19 5.18
C LEU A 75 -7.58 -17.03 4.17
N VAL A 76 -6.44 -16.72 3.57
CA VAL A 76 -6.32 -15.67 2.54
C VAL A 76 -7.20 -15.99 1.34
N ASP A 77 -7.20 -17.23 0.88
CA ASP A 77 -8.04 -17.68 -0.25
C ASP A 77 -9.53 -17.54 0.06
N LEU A 78 -9.95 -17.96 1.26
CA LEU A 78 -11.33 -17.81 1.71
C LEU A 78 -11.76 -16.34 1.74
N LEU A 79 -10.97 -15.48 2.38
CA LEU A 79 -11.28 -14.05 2.51
C LEU A 79 -11.32 -13.35 1.15
N THR A 80 -10.40 -13.72 0.25
CA THR A 80 -10.35 -13.20 -1.12
C THR A 80 -11.60 -13.62 -1.91
N SER A 81 -12.02 -14.89 -1.79
CA SER A 81 -13.24 -15.40 -2.41
C SER A 81 -14.49 -14.66 -1.92
N CYS A 82 -14.62 -14.47 -0.60
CA CYS A 82 -15.70 -13.66 -0.02
C CYS A 82 -15.75 -12.25 -0.60
N CYS A 83 -14.59 -11.57 -0.72
CA CYS A 83 -14.52 -10.24 -1.31
C CYS A 83 -14.97 -10.23 -2.79
N ILE A 84 -14.52 -11.21 -3.58
CA ILE A 84 -14.91 -11.34 -4.99
C ILE A 84 -16.43 -11.57 -5.13
N MET A 85 -17.02 -12.35 -4.21
CA MET A 85 -18.46 -12.59 -4.16
C MET A 85 -19.26 -11.41 -3.59
N GLY A 86 -18.61 -10.34 -3.12
CA GLY A 86 -19.28 -9.20 -2.50
C GLY A 86 -19.80 -9.47 -1.09
N ILE A 87 -19.30 -10.52 -0.42
CA ILE A 87 -19.60 -10.82 0.97
C ILE A 87 -18.74 -9.91 1.86
N PRO A 88 -19.32 -9.07 2.73
CA PRO A 88 -18.56 -8.21 3.60
C PRO A 88 -17.76 -9.02 4.63
N LEU A 89 -16.49 -8.67 4.79
CA LEU A 89 -15.63 -9.19 5.84
C LEU A 89 -15.82 -8.32 7.09
N ASN A 90 -16.15 -8.95 8.22
CA ASN A 90 -16.32 -8.29 9.52
C ASN A 90 -15.01 -8.28 10.32
#